data_AF-A0A7X7L3Y4-F1
#
_entry.id   AF-A0A7X7L3Y4-F1
#
_cell.length_a   1.000
_cell.length_b   1.000
_cell.length_c   1.000
_cell.angle_alpha   90.00
_cell.angle_beta   90.00
_cell.angle_gamma   90.00
#
_symmetry.space_group_name_H-M   'P 1'
#
loop_
_entity.id
_entity.type
_entity.pdbx_description
1 polymer ?
#
loop_
_entity_poly.entity_id
_entity_poly.type
_entity_poly.pdbx_seq_one_letter_code
_entity_poly.pdbx_strand_id
1 'polypeptide(L)' 'MLLVFDIGNTSTVAGIFEGEELMAEFRLKTDQRRTLDEYYVLLNAF' A
#
# COMPACT_ATOMS: atom_id res chain seq x y z
N MET A 1 3.10 14.75 -3.22
CA MET A 1 2.98 13.27 -3.26
C MET A 1 1.99 12.81 -2.19
N LEU A 2 1.10 11.89 -2.51
CA LEU A 2 0.09 11.32 -1.62
C LEU A 2 0.18 9.80 -1.65
N LEU A 3 0.29 9.17 -0.48
CA LEU A 3 0.15 7.72 -0.34
C LEU A 3 -1.30 7.40 -0.02
N VAL A 4 -1.93 6.59 -0.85
CA VAL A 4 -3.33 6.15 -0.69
C VAL A 4 -3.38 4.64 -0.52
N PHE A 5 -4.42 4.17 0.18
CA PHE A 5 -4.69 2.75 0.36
C PHE A 5 -6.14 2.45 -0.01
N ASP A 6 -6.33 1.43 -0.84
CA ASP A 6 -7.61 0.77 -1.07
C ASP A 6 -7.59 -0.60 -0.38
N ILE A 7 -8.38 -0.77 0.68
CA ILE A 7 -8.35 -1.95 1.55
C ILE A 7 -9.55 -2.84 1.21
N GLY A 8 -9.33 -3.85 0.37
CA GLY A 8 -10.31 -4.90 0.08
C GLY A 8 -10.20 -6.10 1.02
N ASN A 9 -11.15 -7.02 0.94
CA ASN A 9 -11.16 -8.24 1.76
C ASN A 9 -9.96 -9.17 1.49
N THR A 10 -9.54 -9.27 0.22
CA THR A 10 -8.48 -10.20 -0.21
C THR A 10 -7.15 -9.48 -0.43
N SER A 11 -7.20 -8.26 -0.97
CA SER A 11 -6.02 -7.48 -1.30
C SER A 11 -6.18 -6.03 -0.87
N THR A 12 -5.09 -5.47 -0.35
CA THR A 12 -4.91 -4.04 -0.12
C THR A 12 -4.01 -3.50 -1.23
N VAL A 13 -4.46 -2.46 -1.92
CA VAL A 13 -3.67 -1.74 -2.93
C VAL A 13 -3.17 -0.45 -2.32
N ALA A 14 -1.86 -0.20 -2.41
CA ALA A 14 -1.25 1.07 -2.03
C ALA A 14 -0.81 1.81 -3.30
N GLY A 15 -1.03 3.11 -3.36
CA GLY A 15 -0.65 3.94 -4.51
C GLY A 15 0.06 5.22 -4.08
N ILE A 16 1.07 5.64 -4.84
CA ILE A 16 1.73 6.94 -4.66
C ILE A 16 1.28 7.84 -5.80
N PHE A 17 0.60 8.94 -5.47
CA PHE A 17 0.15 9.93 -6.44
C PHE A 17 0.99 11.20 -6.38
N GLU A 18 1.29 11.76 -7.55
CA GLU A 18 1.78 13.13 -7.71
C GLU A 18 0.74 13.95 -8.45
N GLY A 19 -0.02 14.76 -7.70
CA GLY A 19 -1.22 15.41 -8.26
C GLY A 19 -2.25 14.37 -8.65
N GLU A 20 -2.59 14.31 -9.93
CA GLU A 20 -3.53 13.35 -10.52
C GLU A 20 -2.83 12.13 -11.14
N GLU A 21 -1.50 12.12 -11.21
CA GLU A 21 -0.73 11.01 -11.79
C GLU A 21 -0.41 9.94 -10.75
N LEU A 22 -0.66 8.67 -11.10
CA LEU A 22 -0.27 7.51 -10.32
C LEU A 22 1.19 7.15 -10.63
N MET A 23 2.08 7.40 -9.68
CA MET A 23 3.51 7.20 -9.83
C MET A 23 3.94 5.76 -9.53
N ALA A 24 3.27 5.10 -8.58
CA ALA A 24 3.55 3.71 -8.21
C ALA A 24 2.31 3.03 -7.62
N GLU A 25 2.15 1.74 -7.88
CA GLU A 25 1.09 0.89 -7.31
C GLU A 25 1.70 -0.40 -6.74
N PHE A 26 1.27 -0.76 -5.54
CA PHE A 26 1.68 -1.99 -4.85
C PHE A 26 0.45 -2.75 -4.38
N ARG A 27 0.46 -4.08 -4.57
CA ARG A 27 -0.62 -4.94 -4.08
C ARG A 27 -0.11 -5.85 -2.98
N LEU A 28 -0.76 -5.78 -1.84
CA LEU A 28 -0.52 -6.61 -0.67
C LEU A 28 -1.73 -7.51 -0.45
N LYS A 29 -1.53 -8.72 0.08
CA LYS A 29 -2.64 -9.50 0.63
C LYS A 29 -3.19 -8.76 1.85
N THR A 30 -4.51 -8.61 1.96
CA THR A 30 -5.13 -8.06 3.16
C THR A 30 -4.95 -9.04 4.32
N ASP A 31 -4.40 -8.55 5.42
CA ASP A 31 -4.18 -9.33 6.62
C ASP A 31 -4.37 -8.43 7.86
N GLN A 32 -5.42 -8.69 8.63
CA GLN A 32 -5.74 -7.93 9.84
C GLN A 32 -4.75 -8.16 10.98
N ARG A 33 -3.93 -9.22 10.90
CA ARG A 33 -2.92 -9.53 11.92
C ARG A 33 -1.58 -8.86 11.63
N ARG A 34 -1.44 -8.22 10.46
CA ARG A 34 -0.19 -7.59 10.06
C ARG A 34 0.13 -6.41 10.97
N THR A 35 1.35 -6.42 11.46
CA THR A 35 1.91 -5.41 12.36
C THR A 35 2.43 -4.20 11.59
N LEU A 36 2.64 -3.08 12.30
CA LEU A 36 3.20 -1.86 11.72
C LEU A 36 4.58 -2.09 11.09
N ASP A 37 5.44 -2.87 11.74
CA ASP A 37 6.79 -3.15 11.26
C ASP A 37 6.77 -4.00 9.98
N GLU A 38 5.86 -4.97 9.88
CA GLU A 38 5.66 -5.74 8.65
C GLU A 38 5.16 -4.84 7.50
N TYR A 39 4.25 -3.90 7.78
CA TYR A 39 3.85 -2.90 6.77
C TYR A 39 5.02 -2.02 6.36
N TYR A 40 5.88 -1.60 7.30
CA TYR A 40 7.05 -0.78 6.98
C TYR A 40 8.03 -1.51 6.07
N VAL A 41 8.35 -2.78 6.37
CA VAL A 41 9.25 -3.60 5.54
C VAL A 41 8.66 -3.80 4.15
N LEU A 42 7.37 -4.10 4.04
CA LEU A 42 6.71 -4.27 2.75
C LEU A 42 6.73 -2.96 1.97
N LEU A 43 6.38 -1.83 2.57
CA LEU A 43 6.33 -0.54 1.87
C LEU A 43 7.71 0.07 1.57
N ASN A 44 8.77 -0.29 2.32
CA ASN A 44 10.15 0.12 2.03
C ASN A 44 10.88 -0.79 1.05
N ALA A 45 10.39 -2.01 0.84
CA ALA A 45 10.99 -2.93 -0.12
C ALA A 45 10.68 -2.54 -1.58
N PHE A 46 9.93 -1.47 -1.79
CA PHE A 46 9.48 -0.98 -3.08
C PHE A 46 9.93 0.48 -3.30
#